data_AF-A0A8E0ICZ1-F1
#
_entry.id   AF-A0A8E0ICZ1-F1
#
_cell.length_a   1.000
_cell.length_b   1.000
_cell.length_c   1.000
_cell.angle_alpha   90.00
_cell.angle_beta   90.00
_cell.angle_gamma   90.00
#
_symmetry.space_group_name_H-M   'P 1'
#
loop_
_entity.id
_entity.type
_entity.pdbx_description
1 polymer ?
#
loop_
_entity_poly.entity_id
_entity_poly.type
_entity_poly.pdbx_seq_one_letter_code
_entity_poly.pdbx_strand_id
1 'polypeptide(L)'
;MSKTVKELADELGVSKQTIQYHYQRLPANKRQKDSQGRNLISSDLERIIRNKVAKTLPPNNHQKERQASTNSGKNNIDIIATMKDEIAYLRA
;
A
#
# COMPACT_ATOMS: atom_id res chain seq x y z
N MET A 1 16.83 -9.82 -11.75
CA MET A 1 17.67 -9.77 -10.53
C MET A 1 16.76 -9.76 -9.32
N SER A 2 17.02 -10.62 -8.34
CA SER A 2 16.26 -10.70 -7.09
C SER A 2 17.03 -9.96 -6.00
N LYS A 3 16.37 -9.04 -5.29
CA LYS A 3 16.98 -8.23 -4.22
C LYS A 3 16.67 -8.82 -2.86
N THR A 4 17.48 -8.47 -1.88
CA THR A 4 17.21 -8.75 -0.48
C THR A 4 16.39 -7.65 0.17
N VAL A 5 15.76 -7.94 1.31
CA VAL A 5 15.06 -6.95 2.14
C VAL A 5 15.96 -5.76 2.52
N LYS A 6 17.25 -6.02 2.73
CA LYS A 6 18.23 -4.99 3.09
C LYS A 6 18.49 -4.04 1.91
N GLU A 7 18.79 -4.59 0.74
CA GLU A 7 19.04 -3.78 -0.46
C GLU A 7 17.83 -2.91 -0.82
N LEU A 8 16.60 -3.47 -0.75
CA LEU A 8 15.41 -2.68 -1.02
C LEU A 8 15.17 -1.58 0.02
N ALA A 9 15.55 -1.81 1.28
CA ALA A 9 15.42 -0.82 2.34
C ALA A 9 16.39 0.35 2.12
N ASP A 10 17.65 0.03 1.81
CA ASP A 10 18.70 1.01 1.53
C ASP A 10 18.34 1.85 0.28
N GLU A 11 17.80 1.22 -0.78
CA GLU A 11 17.32 1.92 -1.98
C GLU A 11 16.13 2.87 -1.72
N LEU A 12 15.23 2.50 -0.82
CA LEU A 12 14.03 3.28 -0.51
C LEU A 12 14.25 4.28 0.63
N GLY A 13 15.43 4.31 1.24
CA GLY A 13 15.73 5.17 2.40
C GLY A 13 14.83 4.86 3.60
N VAL A 14 14.33 3.63 3.73
CA VAL A 14 13.47 3.20 4.84
C VAL A 14 14.17 2.15 5.68
N SER A 15 13.68 1.94 6.90
CA SER A 15 14.23 0.88 7.75
C SER A 15 14.01 -0.51 7.15
N LYS A 16 14.96 -1.42 7.38
CA LYS A 16 14.81 -2.86 7.07
C LYS A 16 13.51 -3.43 7.63
N GLN A 17 13.10 -2.96 8.82
CA GLN A 17 11.88 -3.38 9.49
C GLN A 17 10.62 -2.99 8.71
N THR A 18 10.60 -1.81 8.09
CA THR A 18 9.50 -1.33 7.25
C THR A 18 9.26 -2.27 6.06
N ILE A 19 10.33 -2.64 5.35
CA ILE A 19 10.25 -3.58 4.24
C ILE A 19 9.84 -4.98 4.73
N GLN A 20 10.42 -5.44 5.84
CA GLN A 20 10.11 -6.75 6.43
C GLN A 20 8.63 -6.85 6.85
N TYR A 21 8.06 -5.78 7.40
CA TYR A 21 6.65 -5.71 7.78
C TYR A 21 5.72 -5.86 6.58
N HIS A 22 5.99 -5.13 5.49
CA HIS A 22 5.20 -5.27 4.27
C HIS A 22 5.37 -6.66 3.64
N TYR A 23 6.56 -7.23 3.71
CA TYR A 23 6.84 -8.59 3.22
C TYR A 23 6.05 -9.66 3.99
N GLN A 24 5.98 -9.56 5.33
CA GLN A 24 5.20 -10.48 6.17
C GLN A 24 3.68 -10.38 5.99
N ARG A 25 3.18 -9.35 5.30
CA ARG A 25 1.76 -9.20 4.98
C ARG A 25 1.40 -9.68 3.57
N LEU A 26 2.38 -10.18 2.82
CA LEU A 26 2.14 -10.77 1.51
C LEU A 26 1.58 -12.19 1.67
N PRO A 27 0.78 -12.67 0.70
CA PRO A 27 0.31 -14.04 0.71
C PRO A 27 1.50 -15.02 0.61
N ALA A 28 1.40 -16.17 1.28
CA ALA A 28 2.51 -17.11 1.45
C ALA A 28 3.06 -17.65 0.12
N ASN A 29 2.19 -17.80 -0.89
CA ASN A 29 2.53 -18.20 -2.25
C ASN A 29 3.51 -17.25 -2.97
N LYS A 30 3.64 -16.00 -2.52
CA LYS A 30 4.56 -15.01 -3.09
C LYS A 30 5.82 -14.80 -2.24
N ARG A 31 5.94 -15.47 -1.09
CA ARG A 31 7.12 -15.33 -0.23
C ARG A 31 8.19 -16.31 -0.69
N GLN A 32 9.29 -15.79 -1.23
CA GLN A 32 10.43 -16.60 -1.67
C GLN A 32 11.60 -16.45 -0.70
N LYS A 33 12.29 -17.55 -0.45
CA LYS A 33 13.56 -17.56 0.29
C LYS A 33 14.69 -18.04 -0.62
N ASP A 34 15.90 -17.56 -0.37
CA ASP A 34 17.09 -18.21 -0.96
C ASP A 34 17.44 -19.50 -0.21
N SER A 35 18.44 -20.21 -0.74
CA SER A 35 19.03 -21.40 -0.13
C SER A 35 19.64 -21.15 1.25
N GLN A 36 19.88 -19.90 1.63
CA GLN A 36 20.41 -19.46 2.92
C GLN A 36 19.29 -19.00 3.88
N GLY A 37 18.01 -19.15 3.48
CA GLY A 37 16.85 -18.77 4.28
C GLY A 37 16.52 -17.27 4.31
N ARG A 38 17.22 -16.43 3.53
CA ARG A 38 16.97 -14.98 3.43
C ARG A 38 15.75 -14.71 2.56
N ASN A 39 14.96 -13.71 2.95
CA ASN A 39 13.79 -13.28 2.19
C ASN A 39 14.23 -12.63 0.87
N LEU A 40 13.81 -13.24 -0.24
CA LEU A 40 14.05 -12.73 -1.59
C LEU A 40 12.88 -11.88 -2.05
N ILE A 41 13.20 -10.77 -2.70
CA ILE A 41 12.25 -9.85 -3.30
C ILE A 41 12.45 -9.88 -4.81
N SER A 42 11.48 -10.48 -5.50
CA SER A 42 11.36 -10.43 -6.96
C SER A 42 10.85 -9.06 -7.41
N SER A 43 11.01 -8.72 -8.70
CA SER A 43 10.56 -7.45 -9.27
C SER A 43 9.08 -7.12 -9.01
N ASP A 44 8.20 -8.13 -9.06
CA ASP A 44 6.77 -7.95 -8.78
C ASP A 44 6.50 -7.61 -7.31
N LEU A 45 7.23 -8.27 -6.42
CA LEU A 45 7.17 -8.05 -4.97
C LEU A 45 7.68 -6.66 -4.63
N GLU A 46 8.79 -6.26 -5.24
CA GLU A 46 9.35 -4.94 -5.11
C GLU A 46 8.32 -3.87 -5.48
N ARG A 47 7.62 -4.02 -6.62
CA ARG A 47 6.57 -3.08 -7.04
C ARG A 47 5.43 -2.98 -6.04
N ILE A 48 5.00 -4.11 -5.46
CA ILE A 48 3.96 -4.14 -4.42
C ILE A 48 4.44 -3.44 -3.14
N ILE A 49 5.65 -3.72 -2.71
CA ILE A 49 6.23 -3.13 -1.49
C ILE A 49 6.44 -1.63 -1.67
N ARG A 50 7.01 -1.17 -2.79
CA ARG A 50 7.16 0.26 -3.13
C ARG A 50 5.82 1.01 -3.05
N ASN A 51 4.77 0.44 -3.66
CA ASN A 51 3.43 1.02 -3.60
C ASN A 51 2.85 1.08 -2.18
N LYS A 52 3.16 0.10 -1.32
CA LYS A 52 2.71 0.11 0.08
C LYS A 52 3.48 1.15 0.90
N VAL A 53 4.80 1.18 0.77
CA VAL A 53 5.67 2.14 1.47
C VAL A 53 5.31 3.58 1.11
N ALA A 54 5.11 3.87 -0.18
CA ALA A 54 4.73 5.19 -0.66
C ALA A 54 3.33 5.64 -0.18
N LYS A 55 2.40 4.70 0.04
CA LYS A 55 1.08 4.99 0.62
C LYS A 55 1.10 5.21 2.12
N THR A 56 2.03 4.57 2.84
CA THR A 56 2.19 4.72 4.29
C THR A 56 3.00 5.94 4.71
N LEU A 57 3.86 6.44 3.83
CA LEU A 57 4.54 7.71 4.05
C LEU A 57 3.55 8.84 3.71
N PRO A 58 3.23 9.75 4.64
CA PRO A 58 2.51 10.95 4.27
C PRO A 58 3.33 11.68 3.20
N PRO A 59 2.71 12.22 2.13
CA PRO A 59 3.44 12.99 1.14
C PRO A 59 4.07 14.16 1.87
N ASN A 60 5.39 14.17 1.97
CA ASN A 60 6.13 15.21 2.67
C ASN A 60 6.12 16.46 1.77
N ASN A 61 5.03 17.21 1.83
CA ASN A 61 4.93 18.55 1.27
C ASN A 61 5.35 19.55 2.34
N HIS A 62 6.58 20.05 2.21
CA HIS A 62 6.83 21.47 2.44
C HIS A 62 5.82 22.27 1.57
N GLN A 63 5.19 23.29 2.14
CA GLN A 63 3.95 23.91 1.65
C GLN A 63 4.06 24.64 0.29
N LYS A 64 3.25 24.21 -0.70
CA LYS A 64 2.50 25.00 -1.70
C LYS A 64 1.90 23.95 -2.64
N GLU A 65 0.60 23.72 -2.73
CA GLU A 65 -0.44 24.68 -3.04
C GLU A 65 -1.78 24.07 -2.64
N ARG A 66 -2.67 24.92 -2.12
CA ARG A 66 -4.01 24.56 -1.69
C ARG A 66 -4.89 24.41 -2.93
N GLN A 67 -4.79 23.30 -3.66
CA GLN A 67 -5.75 22.96 -4.71
C GLN A 67 -6.33 21.56 -4.46
N ALA A 68 -7.51 21.59 -3.85
CA ALA A 68 -8.58 20.59 -3.78
C ALA A 68 -8.26 19.15 -4.23
N SER A 69 -8.09 18.26 -3.26
CA SER A 69 -8.35 16.82 -3.45
C SER A 69 -9.37 16.32 -2.42
N THR A 70 -10.54 16.94 -2.40
CA THR A 70 -11.71 16.52 -1.62
C THR A 70 -12.55 15.44 -2.30
N ASN A 71 -12.02 14.75 -3.32
CA ASN A 71 -12.84 13.87 -4.18
C ASN A 71 -12.87 12.40 -3.76
N SER A 72 -12.20 12.00 -2.66
CA SER A 72 -12.26 10.62 -2.15
C SER A 72 -13.19 10.43 -0.93
N GLY A 73 -13.67 11.52 -0.31
CA GLY A 73 -14.67 11.45 0.77
C GLY A 73 -16.10 11.61 0.26
N LYS A 74 -16.29 12.48 -0.75
CA LYS A 74 -17.60 12.87 -1.31
C LYS A 74 -18.32 11.68 -1.96
N ASN A 75 -17.61 10.98 -2.84
CA ASN A 75 -18.04 9.75 -3.51
C ASN A 75 -18.43 8.62 -2.55
N ASN A 76 -17.74 8.46 -1.41
CA ASN A 76 -18.13 7.43 -0.43
C ASN A 76 -19.44 7.79 0.28
N ILE A 77 -19.66 9.07 0.60
CA ILE A 77 -20.90 9.52 1.26
C ILE A 77 -22.08 9.41 0.30
N ASP A 78 -21.88 9.77 -0.97
CA ASP A 78 -22.94 9.72 -1.99
C ASP A 78 -23.37 8.27 -2.26
N ILE A 79 -22.41 7.32 -2.37
CA ILE A 79 -22.71 5.89 -2.52
C ILE A 79 -23.49 5.36 -1.30
N ILE A 80 -23.10 5.76 -0.09
CA ILE A 80 -23.79 5.34 1.15
C ILE A 80 -25.23 5.89 1.19
N ALA A 81 -25.46 7.11 0.72
CA ALA A 81 -26.80 7.69 0.65
C ALA A 81 -27.69 6.91 -0.34
N THR A 82 -27.19 6.63 -1.55
CA THR A 82 -27.93 5.87 -2.56
C THR A 82 -28.29 4.46 -2.08
N MET A 83 -27.35 3.77 -1.41
CA MET A 83 -27.62 2.44 -0.84
C MET A 83 -28.70 2.46 0.23
N LYS A 84 -28.80 3.53 1.03
CA LYS A 84 -29.83 3.65 2.07
C LYS A 84 -31.22 3.86 1.48
N ASP A 85 -31.33 4.67 0.43
CA ASP A 85 -32.61 4.93 -0.25
C ASP A 85 -33.13 3.66 -0.94
N GLU A 86 -32.25 2.88 -1.56
CA GLU A 86 -32.62 1.62 -2.22
C GLU A 86 -33.10 0.56 -1.20
N ILE A 87 -32.47 0.46 -0.03
CA ILE A 87 -32.93 -0.40 1.07
C ILE A 87 -34.29 0.06 1.61
N ALA A 88 -34.52 1.38 1.71
CA ALA A 88 -35.79 1.92 2.18
C ALA A 88 -36.92 1.62 1.19
N TYR A 89 -36.66 1.75 -0.12
CA TYR A 89 -37.60 1.44 -1.19
C TYR A 89 -37.98 -0.06 -1.20
N LEU A 90 -37.01 -0.96 -0.99
CA LEU A 90 -37.25 -2.41 -0.95
C LEU A 90 -37.96 -2.91 0.32
N ARG A 91 -38.05 -2.06 1.36
CA ARG A 91 -38.73 -2.37 2.62
C ARG A 91 -40.13 -1.75 2.71
N ALA A 92 -40.53 -0.94 1.73
CA ALA A 92 -41.88 -0.41 1.56
C ALA A 92 -42.77 -1.42 0.83
#